data_AF-A0A387FNA9-F1
#
_entry.id   AF-A0A387FNA9-F1
#
_cell.length_a   1.000
_cell.length_b   1.000
_cell.length_c   1.000
_cell.angle_alpha   90.00
_cell.angle_beta   90.00
_cell.angle_gamma   90.00
#
_symmetry.space_group_name_H-M   'P 1'
#
loop_
_entity.id
_entity.type
_entity.pdbx_description
1 polymer ?
#
loop_
_entity_poly.entity_id
_entity_poly.type
_entity_poly.pdbx_seq_one_letter_code
_entity_poly.pdbx_strand_id
1 'polypeptide(L)' 'MLRILTITFRWRWAVSIVAAGTGFGAAFGWEKHGLVAAIALGFVGLAASAPFAYSPAAFFELLGQFLGELLMNLI' A
#
# COMPACT_ATOMS: atom_id res chain seq x y z
N MET A 1 28.18 1.02 4.35
CA MET A 1 27.12 1.71 5.12
C MET A 1 25.87 1.97 4.27
N LEU A 2 25.97 2.63 3.11
CA LEU A 2 24.84 2.90 2.20
C LEU A 2 23.97 1.68 1.87
N ARG A 3 24.58 0.51 1.55
CA ARG A 3 23.84 -0.73 1.24
C ARG A 3 22.92 -1.21 2.36
N ILE A 4 23.36 -1.14 3.61
CA ILE A 4 22.57 -1.57 4.76
C ILE A 4 21.37 -0.62 4.91
N LEU A 5 21.60 0.69 4.81
CA LEU A 5 20.56 1.71 4.89
C LEU A 5 19.46 1.51 3.83
N THR A 6 19.83 1.18 2.59
CA THR A 6 18.87 0.92 1.51
C THR A 6 18.05 -0.34 1.77
N ILE A 7 18.67 -1.37 2.35
CA ILE A 7 17.98 -2.61 2.73
C ILE A 7 16.98 -2.34 3.85
N THR A 8 17.39 -1.69 4.94
CA THR A 8 16.48 -1.37 6.05
C THR A 8 15.34 -0.48 5.59
N PHE A 9 15.61 0.49 4.72
CA PHE A 9 14.58 1.36 4.14
C PHE A 9 13.56 0.57 3.32
N ARG A 10 14.01 -0.29 2.40
CA ARG A 10 13.13 -1.14 1.58
C ARG A 10 12.32 -2.10 2.43
N TRP A 11 12.93 -2.67 3.48
CA TRP A 11 12.24 -3.57 4.39
C TRP A 11 11.15 -2.85 5.17
N ARG A 12 11.47 -1.68 5.75
CA ARG A 12 10.49 -0.85 6.46
C ARG A 12 9.38 -0.39 5.53
N TRP A 13 9.72 0.01 4.30
CA TRP A 13 8.77 0.41 3.27
C TRP A 13 7.78 -0.71 2.93
N ALA A 14 8.30 -1.91 2.65
CA ALA A 14 7.47 -3.08 2.35
C ALA A 14 6.53 -3.42 3.51
N VAL A 15 7.05 -3.44 4.74
CA VAL A 15 6.24 -3.71 5.94
C VAL A 15 5.15 -2.64 6.12
N SER A 16 5.47 -1.36 5.94
CA SER A 16 4.49 -0.26 6.05
C SER A 16 3.38 -0.37 5.00
N ILE A 17 3.73 -0.62 3.74
CA ILE A 17 2.76 -0.73 2.64
C ILE A 17 1.84 -1.94 2.83
N VAL A 18 2.41 -3.09 3.21
CA VAL A 18 1.65 -4.31 3.45
C VAL A 18 0.74 -4.14 4.68
N ALA A 19 1.25 -3.58 5.78
CA ALA A 19 0.46 -3.36 6.99
C ALA A 19 -0.68 -2.35 6.75
N ALA A 20 -0.43 -1.27 6.01
CA ALA A 20 -1.44 -0.30 5.66
C ALA A 20 -2.52 -0.92 4.75
N GLY A 21 -2.13 -1.61 3.68
CA GLY A 21 -3.08 -2.27 2.76
C GLY A 21 -3.91 -3.36 3.43
N THR A 22 -3.27 -4.19 4.26
CA THR A 22 -3.94 -5.26 5.01
C THR A 22 -4.85 -4.69 6.08
N GLY A 23 -4.40 -3.67 6.82
CA GLY A 23 -5.19 -3.03 7.87
C GLY A 23 -6.42 -2.32 7.32
N PHE A 24 -6.28 -1.60 6.20
CA PHE A 24 -7.39 -0.92 5.54
C PHE A 24 -8.40 -1.94 4.98
N GLY A 25 -7.92 -3.00 4.32
CA GLY A 25 -8.77 -4.07 3.80
C GLY A 25 -9.49 -4.84 4.90
N ALA A 26 -8.81 -5.14 6.01
CA ALA A 26 -9.40 -5.82 7.15
C ALA A 26 -10.45 -4.94 7.85
N ALA A 27 -10.19 -3.65 8.03
CA ALA A 27 -11.13 -2.71 8.64
C ALA A 27 -12.40 -2.55 7.78
N PHE A 28 -12.25 -2.36 6.46
CA PHE A 28 -13.38 -2.26 5.53
C PHE A 28 -14.17 -3.56 5.43
N GLY A 29 -13.48 -4.71 5.41
CA GLY A 29 -14.12 -6.03 5.37
C GLY A 29 -14.90 -6.34 6.65
N TRP A 30 -14.36 -5.95 7.80
CA TRP A 30 -15.00 -6.13 9.10
C TRP A 30 -16.31 -5.35 9.21
N GLU A 31 -16.31 -4.08 8.78
CA GLU A 31 -17.51 -3.23 8.84
C GLU A 31 -18.67 -3.73 7.98
N LYS A 32 -18.38 -4.33 6.81
CA LYS A 32 -19.40 -4.72 5.83
C LYS A 32 -19.88 -6.16 5.98
N HIS A 33 -19.02 -7.11 6.33
CA HIS A 33 -19.32 -8.55 6.23
C HIS A 33 -18.64 -9.44 7.30
N GLY A 34 -18.00 -8.85 8.32
CA GLY A 34 -17.38 -9.59 9.42
C GLY A 34 -16.05 -10.28 9.08
N LEU A 35 -15.67 -11.28 9.88
CA LEU A 35 -14.31 -11.83 9.97
C LEU A 35 -13.80 -12.45 8.66
N VAL A 36 -14.68 -13.07 7.86
CA VAL A 36 -14.30 -13.69 6.58
C VAL A 36 -13.95 -12.64 5.53
N ALA A 37 -14.69 -11.53 5.48
CA ALA A 37 -14.39 -10.45 4.57
C ALA A 37 -13.13 -9.67 5.00
N ALA A 38 -12.86 -9.56 6.30
CA ALA A 38 -11.61 -8.98 6.78
C ALA A 38 -10.38 -9.78 6.34
N ILE A 39 -10.45 -11.13 6.38
CA ILE A 39 -9.37 -11.99 5.90
C ILE A 39 -9.25 -11.94 4.38
N ALA A 40 -10.37 -11.98 3.64
CA ALA A 40 -10.36 -11.93 2.18
C ALA A 40 -9.82 -10.59 1.65
N LEU A 41 -10.30 -9.46 2.17
CA LEU A 41 -9.81 -8.13 1.79
C LEU A 41 -8.41 -7.85 2.33
N GLY A 42 -8.01 -8.42 3.46
CA GLY A 42 -6.63 -8.41 3.92
C GLY A 42 -5.69 -9.14 2.96
N PHE A 43 -6.10 -10.29 2.41
CA PHE A 43 -5.35 -11.01 1.39
C PHE A 43 -5.28 -10.27 0.05
N VAL A 44 -6.38 -9.63 -0.35
CA VAL A 44 -6.41 -8.78 -1.55
C VAL A 44 -5.53 -7.54 -1.35
N GLY A 45 -5.53 -6.93 -0.17
CA GLY A 45 -4.64 -5.83 0.19
C GLY A 45 -3.16 -6.25 0.16
N LEU A 46 -2.84 -7.46 0.64
CA LEU A 46 -1.51 -8.08 0.51
C LEU A 46 -1.10 -8.30 -0.96
N ALA A 47 -1.99 -8.89 -1.77
CA ALA A 47 -1.71 -9.19 -3.17
C ALA A 47 -1.58 -7.91 -4.01
N ALA A 48 -2.44 -6.92 -3.78
CA ALA A 48 -2.40 -5.63 -4.46
C ALA A 48 -1.17 -4.82 -4.04
N SER A 49 -0.74 -4.91 -2.78
CA SER A 49 0.41 -4.17 -2.26
C SER A 49 1.77 -4.81 -2.58
N ALA A 50 1.82 -6.11 -2.93
CA ALA A 50 3.03 -6.82 -3.32
C ALA A 50 3.83 -6.17 -4.49
N PRO A 51 3.22 -5.79 -5.62
CA PRO A 51 3.94 -5.08 -6.69
C PRO A 51 4.43 -3.69 -6.26
N PHE A 52 3.70 -2.98 -5.39
CA PHE A 52 4.11 -1.67 -4.86
C PHE A 52 5.22 -1.76 -3.80
N ALA A 53 5.30 -2.86 -3.06
CA ALA A 53 6.39 -3.15 -2.14
C ALA A 53 7.71 -3.43 -2.88
N TYR A 54 7.65 -3.96 -4.10
CA TYR A 54 8.83 -4.30 -4.90
C TYR A 54 9.49 -3.07 -5.55
N SER A 55 8.68 -2.11 -6.00
CA SER A 55 9.16 -0.87 -6.65
C SER A 55 8.63 0.38 -5.95
N PRO A 56 9.37 0.94 -4.97
CA PRO A 56 8.99 2.21 -4.33
C PRO A 56 8.88 3.36 -5.34
N ALA A 57 9.67 3.35 -6.41
CA ALA A 57 9.61 4.37 -7.47
C ALA A 57 8.25 4.37 -8.19
N ALA A 58 7.74 3.19 -8.55
CA ALA A 58 6.44 3.07 -9.21
C ALA A 58 5.29 3.56 -8.33
N PHE A 59 5.39 3.39 -7.01
CA PHE A 59 4.42 3.94 -6.06
C PHE A 59 4.42 5.47 -6.05
N PHE A 60 5.59 6.10 -5.96
CA PHE A 60 5.69 7.57 -5.97
C PHE A 60 5.29 8.17 -7.31
N GLU A 61 5.58 7.48 -8.42
CA GLU A 61 5.16 7.90 -9.76
C GLU A 61 3.64 7.91 -9.89
N LEU A 62 2.99 6.82 -9.47
CA LEU A 62 1.53 6.71 -9.49
C LEU A 62 0.86 7.71 -8.52
N LEU A 63 1.45 7.92 -7.33
CA LEU A 63 1.00 8.92 -6.38
C LEU A 63 1.11 10.34 -6.96
N GLY A 64 2.22 10.66 -7.63
CA GLY A 64 2.42 11.94 -8.30
C GLY A 64 1.42 12.16 -9.43
N GLN A 65 1.10 11.11 -10.20
CA GLN A 65 0.11 11.16 -11.27
C GLN A 65 -1.31 11.43 -10.72
N PHE A 66 -1.69 10.73 -9.65
CA PHE A 66 -2.96 10.95 -8.96
C PHE A 66 -3.06 12.36 -8.35
N LEU A 67 -1.98 12.85 -7.74
CA LEU A 67 -1.93 14.20 -7.16
C LEU A 67 -2.06 15.26 -8.26
N GLY A 68 -1.44 15.04 -9.42
CA GLY A 68 -1.54 15.88 -10.60
C GLY A 68 -2.97 15.93 -11.17
N GLU A 69 -3.63 14.78 -11.29
CA GLU A 69 -5.05 14.74 -11.70
C GLU A 69 -5.96 15.44 -10.70
N LEU A 70 -5.73 15.25 -9.39
CA LEU A 70 -6.54 15.88 -8.35
C LEU A 70 -6.37 17.40 -8.35
N LEU A 71 -5.14 17.89 -8.56
CA LEU A 71 -4.85 19.31 -8.68
C LEU A 71 -5.46 19.92 -9.95
N MET A 72 -5.44 19.21 -11.07
CA MET A 72 -6.08 19.65 -12.32
C MET A 72 -7.61 19.66 -12.22
N ASN A 73 -8.21 18.78 -11.43
CA ASN A 73 -9.66 18.80 -11.17
C ASN A 73 -10.09 19.88 -10.17
N LEU A 74 -9.15 20.49 -9.44
CA LEU A 74 -9.44 21.48 -8.40
C LEU A 74 -9.33 22.93 -8.91
N ILE A 75 -8.65 23.16 -10.05
CA ILE A 75 -8.47 24.47 -10.71
C ILE A 75 -9.50 24.62 -11.83
#